data_AF-A0A3M8H2J5-F1
#
_entry.id   AF-A0A3M8H2J5-F1
#
_cell.length_a   1.000
_cell.length_b   1.000
_cell.length_c   1.000
_cell.angle_alpha   90.00
_cell.angle_beta   90.00
_cell.angle_gamma   90.00
#
_symmetry.space_group_name_H-M   'P 1'
#
loop_
_entity.id
_entity.type
_entity.pdbx_description
1 polymer ?
#
loop_
_entity_poly.entity_id
_entity_poly.type
_entity_poly.pdbx_seq_one_letter_code
_entity_poly.pdbx_strand_id
1 'polypeptide(L)'
;MERNNAKQVADMLGFTTTNLKYYASLLEQNGLEIYRNTRNHREYTQQDIKILRAMQYLNREKSMPLEDAASFVMSSDTDIDDILAQKLAPEITKNDANISILKQESDNQLRLLTHLSSLLAEQIAMREEIKEMKQTFKEIAITQNDFQNILLSLEQQRLERFNMMITERRVIKKLEKEAFDLWCEKPLEERLIKVGWFRKIEDVNKRNSFIKEYVDRHYEKRMKKEYELD
;
A
#
# COMPACT_ATOMS: atom_id res chain seq x y z
N MET A 1 30.54 32.57 23.08
CA MET A 1 31.14 31.43 22.35
C MET A 1 30.07 30.37 22.19
N GLU A 2 29.86 29.89 20.97
CA GLU A 2 28.93 28.79 20.69
C GLU A 2 29.39 27.52 21.40
N ARG A 3 28.47 26.82 22.06
CA ARG A 3 28.74 25.60 22.82
C ARG A 3 27.90 24.46 22.25
N ASN A 4 28.55 23.36 21.95
CA ASN A 4 27.94 22.18 21.34
C ASN A 4 27.64 21.13 22.41
N ASN A 5 26.51 20.44 22.29
CA ASN A 5 26.19 19.35 23.20
C ASN A 5 26.96 18.06 22.84
N ALA A 6 27.06 17.12 23.78
CA ALA A 6 27.81 15.87 23.60
C ALA A 6 27.35 15.03 22.40
N LYS A 7 26.08 15.10 22.00
CA LYS A 7 25.58 14.35 20.83
C LYS A 7 26.13 14.95 19.53
N GLN A 8 26.02 16.27 19.39
CA GLN A 8 26.53 17.01 18.23
C GLN A 8 28.05 16.80 18.06
N VAL A 9 28.81 16.86 19.15
CA VAL A 9 30.27 16.65 19.11
C VAL A 9 30.63 15.21 18.76
N ALA A 10 29.88 14.23 19.28
CA ALA A 10 30.09 12.83 18.94
C ALA A 10 29.88 12.59 17.44
N ASP A 11 28.82 13.16 16.87
CA ASP A 11 28.52 13.08 15.44
C ASP A 11 29.60 13.79 14.60
N MET A 12 30.08 14.96 15.02
CA MET A 12 31.13 15.73 14.32
C MET A 12 32.51 15.03 14.29
N LEU A 13 32.81 14.21 15.29
CA LEU A 13 34.09 13.50 15.43
C LEU A 13 33.99 12.01 15.05
N GLY A 14 32.80 11.54 14.66
CA GLY A 14 32.56 10.12 14.36
C GLY A 14 32.73 9.21 15.59
N PHE A 15 32.48 9.73 16.79
CA PHE A 15 32.50 8.99 18.04
C PHE A 15 31.12 8.43 18.39
N THR A 16 31.10 7.32 19.14
CA THR A 16 29.92 7.00 19.95
C THR A 16 29.89 7.92 21.16
N THR A 17 28.70 8.18 21.71
CA THR A 17 28.56 9.03 22.91
C THR A 17 29.33 8.48 24.12
N THR A 18 29.50 7.16 24.23
CA THR A 18 30.34 6.49 25.24
C THR A 18 31.82 6.76 25.00
N ASN A 19 32.27 6.72 23.75
CA ASN A 19 33.66 6.99 23.38
C ASN A 19 34.04 8.46 23.63
N LEU A 20 33.17 9.41 23.24
CA LEU A 20 33.36 10.82 23.56
C LEU A 20 33.45 11.07 25.08
N LYS A 21 32.63 10.39 25.89
CA LYS A 21 32.72 10.48 27.35
C LYS A 21 34.06 10.00 27.90
N TYR A 22 34.62 8.93 27.31
CA TYR A 22 35.92 8.40 27.71
C TYR A 22 37.04 9.39 27.40
N TYR A 23 37.12 9.89 26.16
CA TYR A 23 38.11 10.88 25.73
C TYR A 23 38.00 12.18 26.55
N ALA A 24 36.78 12.69 26.75
CA ALA A 24 36.55 13.89 27.55
C ALA A 24 36.98 13.72 29.01
N SER A 25 36.79 12.54 29.60
CA SER A 25 37.18 12.29 30.99
C SER A 25 38.69 12.20 31.15
N LEU A 26 39.41 11.66 30.16
CA LEU A 26 40.88 11.66 30.14
C LEU A 26 41.45 13.07 30.00
N LEU A 27 40.85 13.92 29.16
CA LEU A 27 41.26 15.32 29.06
C LEU A 27 40.96 16.09 30.35
N GLU A 28 39.81 15.87 30.99
CA GLU A 28 39.49 16.45 32.31
C GLU A 28 40.50 16.02 33.38
N GLN A 29 40.96 14.76 33.37
CA GLN A 29 42.01 14.26 34.27
C GLN A 29 43.38 14.91 34.03
N ASN A 30 43.64 15.32 32.78
CA ASN A 30 44.86 16.02 32.37
C ASN A 30 44.71 17.56 32.44
N GLY A 31 43.67 18.07 33.10
CA GLY A 31 43.51 19.49 33.43
C GLY A 31 42.60 20.30 32.48
N LEU A 32 41.89 19.68 31.54
CA LEU A 32 40.93 20.39 30.69
C LEU A 32 39.60 20.59 31.42
N GLU A 33 39.22 21.85 31.67
CA GLU A 33 37.93 22.16 32.28
C GLU A 33 36.81 22.25 31.22
N ILE A 34 36.07 21.16 31.04
CA ILE A 34 34.90 21.14 30.16
C ILE A 34 33.68 21.71 30.91
N TYR A 35 33.05 22.73 30.32
CA TYR A 35 31.88 23.37 30.91
C TYR A 35 30.71 22.39 31.08
N ARG A 36 29.99 22.52 32.19
CA ARG A 36 28.77 21.76 32.49
C ARG A 36 27.59 22.72 32.62
N ASN A 37 26.49 22.40 31.96
CA ASN A 37 25.28 23.24 32.01
C ASN A 37 24.46 23.04 33.29
N THR A 38 23.34 23.74 33.40
CA THR A 38 22.42 23.68 34.56
C THR A 38 21.82 22.30 34.82
N ARG A 39 21.88 21.39 33.84
CA ARG A 39 21.48 19.98 33.97
C ARG A 39 22.67 19.04 34.19
N ASN A 40 23.85 19.60 34.49
CA ASN A 40 25.11 18.88 34.69
C ASN A 40 25.58 18.07 33.46
N HIS A 41 25.19 18.47 32.25
CA HIS A 41 25.69 17.88 31.00
C HIS A 41 26.87 18.69 30.46
N ARG A 42 27.89 17.98 29.95
CA ARG A 42 29.07 18.60 29.31
C ARG A 42 28.66 19.33 28.02
N GLU A 43 29.15 20.56 27.86
CA GLU A 43 29.06 21.32 26.61
C GLU A 43 30.46 21.74 26.19
N TYR A 44 30.73 21.64 24.89
CA TYR A 44 32.06 21.75 24.33
C TYR A 44 32.18 23.01 23.48
N THR A 45 33.27 23.73 23.67
CA THR A 45 33.69 24.84 22.82
C THR A 45 34.38 24.31 21.56
N GLN A 46 34.59 25.18 20.58
CA GLN A 46 35.37 24.83 19.38
C GLN A 46 36.81 24.42 19.73
N GLN A 47 37.39 24.99 20.79
CA GLN A 47 38.72 24.61 21.25
C GLN A 47 38.75 23.18 21.82
N ASP A 48 37.74 22.82 22.60
CA ASP A 48 37.60 21.45 23.14
C ASP A 48 37.47 20.43 22.00
N ILE A 49 36.73 20.78 20.95
CA ILE A 49 36.57 19.93 19.75
C ILE A 49 37.90 19.77 19.00
N LYS A 50 38.71 20.84 18.88
CA LYS A 50 40.06 20.77 18.29
C LYS A 50 40.98 19.84 19.08
N ILE A 51 41.01 19.99 20.41
CA ILE A 51 41.80 19.14 21.32
C ILE A 51 41.38 17.67 21.19
N LEU A 52 40.07 17.39 21.23
CA LEU A 52 39.53 16.04 21.05
C LEU A 52 39.91 15.44 19.69
N ARG A 53 39.93 16.24 18.63
CA ARG A 53 40.34 15.81 17.29
C ARG A 53 41.85 15.54 17.20
N ALA A 54 42.68 16.36 17.84
CA ALA A 54 44.12 16.12 17.90
C ALA A 54 44.45 14.84 18.70
N MET A 55 43.78 14.64 19.84
CA MET A 55 43.90 13.41 20.64
C MET A 55 43.45 12.17 19.85
N GLN A 56 42.36 12.28 19.08
CA GLN A 56 41.89 11.22 18.18
C GLN A 56 42.93 10.88 17.10
N TYR A 57 43.58 11.89 16.51
CA TYR A 57 44.61 11.70 15.50
C TYR A 57 45.84 10.97 16.07
N LEU A 58 46.35 11.40 17.23
CA LEU A 58 47.50 10.76 17.86
C LEU A 58 47.23 9.30 18.22
N ASN A 59 46.03 9.02 18.72
CA ASN A 59 45.65 7.66 19.07
C ASN A 59 45.49 6.74 17.85
N ARG A 60 44.86 7.22 16.77
CA ARG A 60 44.54 6.37 15.60
C ARG A 60 45.66 6.31 14.56
N GLU A 61 46.25 7.45 14.23
CA GLU A 61 47.21 7.55 13.12
C GLU A 61 48.66 7.38 13.59
N LYS A 62 48.98 7.77 14.84
CA LYS A 62 50.32 7.63 15.43
C LYS A 62 50.42 6.44 16.40
N SER A 63 49.35 5.65 16.56
CA SER A 63 49.27 4.51 17.48
C SER A 63 49.68 4.83 18.92
N MET A 64 49.45 6.07 19.37
CA MET A 64 49.77 6.51 20.72
C MET A 64 48.72 5.98 21.71
N PRO A 65 49.11 5.41 22.87
CA PRO A 65 48.18 5.08 23.94
C PRO A 65 47.32 6.30 24.29
N LEU A 66 46.05 6.07 24.63
CA LEU A 66 45.09 7.16 24.70
C LEU A 66 45.40 8.13 25.85
N GLU A 67 45.94 7.59 26.94
CA GLU A 67 46.39 8.31 28.13
C GLU A 67 47.59 9.22 27.80
N ASP A 68 48.55 8.69 27.03
CA ASP A 68 49.72 9.45 26.56
C ASP A 68 49.29 10.56 25.58
N ALA A 69 48.33 10.26 24.71
CA ALA A 69 47.76 11.24 23.78
C ALA A 69 47.02 12.37 24.52
N ALA A 70 46.33 12.07 25.63
CA ALA A 70 45.69 13.08 26.46
C ALA A 70 46.72 14.00 27.12
N SER A 71 47.79 13.43 27.68
CA SER A 71 48.88 14.20 28.28
C SER A 71 49.62 15.05 27.23
N PHE A 72 49.81 14.53 26.03
CA PHE A 72 50.54 15.20 24.96
C PHE A 72 49.80 16.45 24.47
N VAL A 73 48.50 16.32 24.15
CA VAL A 73 47.69 17.45 23.64
C VAL A 73 47.46 18.53 24.71
N MET A 74 47.57 18.17 25.99
CA MET A 74 47.45 19.12 27.10
C MET A 74 48.78 19.74 27.54
N SER A 75 49.92 19.29 26.98
CA SER A 75 51.23 19.85 27.30
C SER A 75 51.41 21.24 26.68
N SER A 76 51.98 22.17 27.44
CA SER A 76 52.14 23.59 27.07
C SER A 76 53.04 23.85 25.85
N ASP A 77 53.79 22.84 25.40
CA ASP A 77 54.73 22.93 24.29
C ASP A 77 54.14 22.44 22.96
N THR A 78 52.86 22.07 22.94
CA THR A 78 52.23 21.45 21.78
C THR A 78 51.30 22.41 21.05
N ASP A 79 51.62 22.72 19.78
CA ASP A 79 50.70 23.43 18.89
C ASP A 79 49.69 22.45 18.27
N ILE A 80 48.43 22.58 18.69
CA ILE A 80 47.31 21.75 18.23
C ILE A 80 47.05 21.95 16.74
N ASP A 81 47.28 23.16 16.21
CA ASP A 81 47.03 23.47 14.81
C ASP A 81 48.11 22.81 13.90
N ASP A 82 49.35 22.66 14.38
CA ASP A 82 50.43 21.94 13.67
C ASP A 82 50.19 20.42 13.58
N ILE A 83 49.67 19.80 14.65
CA ILE A 83 49.31 18.37 14.64
C ILE A 83 48.21 18.10 13.61
N LEU A 84 47.23 19.00 13.53
CA LEU A 84 46.13 18.88 12.57
C LEU A 84 46.60 19.17 11.14
N ALA A 85 47.62 20.01 10.95
CA ALA A 85 48.25 20.27 9.65
C ALA A 85 49.06 19.05 9.12
N GLN A 86 49.70 18.27 9.99
CA GLN A 86 50.41 17.03 9.60
C GLN A 86 49.48 15.97 9.00
N LYS A 87 48.18 15.99 9.32
CA LYS A 87 47.17 15.10 8.70
C LYS A 87 46.94 15.41 7.20
N LEU A 88 47.26 16.61 6.74
CA LEU A 88 47.01 17.07 5.36
C LEU A 88 48.22 16.89 4.42
N ALA A 89 49.40 16.53 4.93
CA ALA A 89 50.59 16.29 4.12
C ALA A 89 50.87 14.79 3.96
N PRO A 90 50.87 14.23 2.73
CA PRO A 90 51.21 12.83 2.52
C PRO A 90 52.75 12.66 2.49
N GLU A 91 53.36 12.19 3.57
CA GLU A 91 54.71 11.64 3.52
C GLU A 91 54.67 10.17 3.10
N ILE A 92 55.01 9.92 1.83
CA ILE A 92 55.21 8.58 1.27
C ILE A 92 56.62 8.10 1.68
N THR A 93 56.70 7.25 2.70
CA THR A 93 57.87 6.38 2.90
C THR A 93 57.51 4.95 2.45
N LYS A 94 58.32 4.42 1.53
CA LYS A 94 58.17 3.12 0.90
C LYS A 94 58.46 2.01 1.93
N ASN A 95 57.47 1.16 2.22
CA ASN A 95 57.65 -0.14 2.85
C ASN A 95 56.66 -1.15 2.22
N ASP A 96 57.16 -2.30 1.80
CA ASP A 96 56.45 -3.30 0.99
C ASP A 96 55.21 -3.92 1.68
N ALA A 97 55.05 -3.75 2.99
CA ALA A 97 53.82 -4.10 3.72
C ALA A 97 52.60 -3.26 3.29
N ASN A 98 52.80 -1.99 2.91
CA ASN A 98 51.71 -1.12 2.45
C ASN A 98 51.15 -1.55 1.08
N ILE A 99 51.94 -2.21 0.23
CA ILE A 99 51.47 -2.68 -1.09
C ILE A 99 50.47 -3.83 -0.93
N SER A 100 50.68 -4.71 0.06
CA SER A 100 49.75 -5.81 0.35
C SER A 100 48.43 -5.30 0.96
N ILE A 101 48.51 -4.29 1.83
CA ILE A 101 47.33 -3.67 2.46
C ILE A 101 46.54 -2.84 1.44
N LEU A 102 47.21 -2.05 0.59
CA LEU A 102 46.59 -1.27 -0.49
C LEU A 102 45.91 -2.16 -1.54
N LYS A 103 46.51 -3.30 -1.90
CA LYS A 103 45.86 -4.29 -2.79
C LYS A 103 44.64 -4.93 -2.14
N GLN A 104 44.75 -5.31 -0.87
CA GLN A 104 43.64 -5.93 -0.14
C GLN A 104 42.47 -4.95 0.08
N GLU A 105 42.76 -3.67 0.33
CA GLU A 105 41.76 -2.61 0.46
C GLU A 105 41.12 -2.27 -0.89
N SER A 106 41.90 -2.23 -1.97
CA SER A 106 41.43 -2.18 -3.36
C SER A 106 40.50 -3.36 -3.70
N ASP A 107 40.88 -4.58 -3.33
CA ASP A 107 40.09 -5.78 -3.58
C ASP A 107 38.79 -5.78 -2.77
N ASN A 108 38.84 -5.28 -1.53
CA ASN A 108 37.64 -5.11 -0.70
C ASN A 108 36.69 -4.04 -1.28
N GLN A 109 37.23 -2.93 -1.79
CA GLN A 109 36.45 -1.90 -2.49
C GLN A 109 35.82 -2.44 -3.78
N LEU A 110 36.55 -3.24 -4.56
CA LEU A 110 36.04 -3.87 -5.78
C LEU A 110 34.92 -4.88 -5.46
N ARG A 111 35.06 -5.68 -4.39
CA ARG A 111 34.01 -6.58 -3.91
C ARG A 111 32.77 -5.82 -3.46
N LEU A 112 32.95 -4.71 -2.74
CA LEU A 112 31.84 -3.85 -2.31
C LEU A 112 31.10 -3.25 -3.52
N LEU A 113 31.84 -2.73 -4.51
CA LEU A 113 31.27 -2.21 -5.76
C LEU A 113 30.51 -3.28 -6.53
N THR A 114 31.04 -4.50 -6.58
CA THR A 114 30.39 -5.63 -7.25
C THR A 114 29.09 -6.02 -6.53
N HIS A 115 29.09 -6.04 -5.19
CA HIS A 115 27.89 -6.32 -4.42
C HIS A 115 26.82 -5.22 -4.56
N LEU A 116 27.24 -3.95 -4.53
CA LEU A 116 26.32 -2.83 -4.79
C LEU A 116 25.73 -2.88 -6.19
N SER A 117 26.53 -3.24 -7.20
CA SER A 117 26.05 -3.45 -8.56
C SER A 117 25.00 -4.57 -8.64
N SER A 118 25.24 -5.69 -7.95
CA SER A 118 24.27 -6.79 -7.84
C SER A 118 22.95 -6.34 -7.19
N LEU A 119 23.03 -5.63 -6.05
CA LEU A 119 21.85 -5.12 -5.36
C LEU A 119 21.06 -4.13 -6.21
N LEU A 120 21.73 -3.28 -6.99
CA LEU A 120 21.08 -2.37 -7.93
C LEU A 120 20.39 -3.13 -9.06
N ALA A 121 21.03 -4.15 -9.62
CA ALA A 121 20.44 -5.00 -10.65
C ALA A 121 19.19 -5.74 -10.13
N GLU A 122 19.27 -6.30 -8.93
CA GLU A 122 18.13 -6.94 -8.25
C GLU A 122 16.99 -5.94 -7.98
N GLN A 123 17.31 -4.73 -7.53
CA GLN A 123 16.30 -3.69 -7.31
C GLN A 123 15.59 -3.28 -8.62
N ILE A 124 16.34 -3.16 -9.72
CA ILE A 124 15.78 -2.85 -11.04
C ILE A 124 14.85 -3.97 -11.50
N ALA A 125 15.28 -5.23 -11.39
CA ALA A 125 14.46 -6.39 -11.74
C ALA A 125 13.16 -6.43 -10.92
N MET A 126 13.25 -6.25 -9.60
CA MET A 126 12.10 -6.23 -8.71
C MET A 126 11.12 -5.08 -9.03
N ARG A 127 11.63 -3.91 -9.43
CA ARG A 127 10.78 -2.79 -9.86
C ARG A 127 9.99 -3.11 -11.13
N GLU A 128 10.59 -3.81 -12.09
CA GLU A 128 9.87 -4.24 -13.29
C GLU A 128 8.83 -5.32 -12.98
N GLU A 129 9.15 -6.31 -12.13
CA GLU A 129 8.16 -7.31 -11.68
C GLU A 129 6.96 -6.65 -10.98
N ILE A 130 7.20 -5.65 -10.11
CA ILE A 130 6.14 -4.89 -9.46
C ILE A 130 5.28 -4.14 -10.48
N LYS A 131 5.87 -3.64 -11.57
CA LYS A 131 5.14 -2.92 -12.61
C LYS A 131 4.27 -3.86 -13.42
N GLU A 132 4.77 -5.04 -13.79
CA GLU A 132 4.00 -6.10 -14.46
C GLU A 132 2.85 -6.59 -13.55
N MET A 133 3.13 -6.81 -12.27
CA MET A 133 2.12 -7.19 -11.29
C MET A 133 1.04 -6.12 -11.16
N LYS A 134 1.41 -4.83 -11.11
CA LYS A 134 0.42 -3.73 -11.09
C LYS A 134 -0.43 -3.69 -12.36
N GLN A 135 0.14 -4.04 -13.51
CA GLN A 135 -0.59 -4.08 -14.77
C GLN A 135 -1.62 -5.22 -14.78
N THR A 136 -1.20 -6.43 -14.38
CA THR A 136 -2.12 -7.58 -14.26
C THR A 136 -3.22 -7.34 -13.22
N PHE A 137 -2.92 -6.70 -12.08
CA PHE A 137 -3.95 -6.33 -11.10
C PHE A 137 -4.98 -5.36 -11.67
N LYS A 138 -4.57 -4.39 -12.49
CA LYS A 138 -5.53 -3.48 -13.16
C LYS A 138 -6.45 -4.24 -14.09
N GLU A 139 -5.92 -5.17 -14.88
CA GLU A 139 -6.70 -5.99 -15.81
C GLU A 139 -7.69 -6.90 -15.08
N ILE A 140 -7.26 -7.53 -13.98
CA ILE A 140 -8.15 -8.32 -13.11
C ILE A 140 -9.26 -7.45 -12.52
N ALA A 141 -8.94 -6.25 -12.03
CA ALA A 141 -9.93 -5.34 -11.45
C ALA A 141 -10.98 -4.90 -12.48
N ILE A 142 -10.58 -4.61 -13.73
CA ILE A 142 -11.51 -4.30 -14.82
C ILE A 142 -12.41 -5.51 -15.10
N THR A 143 -11.81 -6.70 -15.24
CA THR A 143 -12.55 -7.94 -15.54
C THR A 143 -13.56 -8.28 -14.44
N GLN A 144 -13.18 -8.08 -13.18
CA GLN A 144 -14.05 -8.31 -12.03
C GLN A 144 -15.24 -7.33 -12.01
N ASN A 145 -14.99 -6.06 -12.34
CA ASN A 145 -16.05 -5.06 -12.44
C ASN A 145 -17.02 -5.39 -13.59
N ASP A 146 -16.51 -5.79 -14.75
CA ASP A 146 -17.34 -6.22 -15.89
C ASP A 146 -18.20 -7.42 -15.53
N PHE A 147 -17.62 -8.40 -14.85
CA PHE A 147 -18.38 -9.56 -14.36
C PHE A 147 -19.47 -9.18 -13.36
N GLN A 148 -19.17 -8.27 -12.43
CA GLN A 148 -20.15 -7.74 -11.48
C GLN A 148 -21.33 -7.07 -12.21
N ASN A 149 -21.04 -6.26 -13.23
CA ASN A 149 -22.05 -5.58 -14.05
C ASN A 149 -22.91 -6.58 -14.83
N ILE A 150 -22.30 -7.63 -15.39
CA ILE A 150 -23.02 -8.71 -16.08
C ILE A 150 -23.96 -9.42 -15.12
N LEU A 151 -23.51 -9.76 -13.90
CA LEU A 151 -24.35 -10.42 -12.90
C LEU A 151 -25.55 -9.55 -12.51
N LEU A 152 -25.33 -8.25 -12.27
CA LEU A 152 -26.41 -7.30 -11.97
C LEU A 152 -27.42 -7.21 -13.12
N SER A 153 -26.94 -7.13 -14.37
CA SER A 153 -27.80 -7.14 -15.56
C SER A 153 -28.62 -8.43 -15.68
N LEU A 154 -27.99 -9.58 -15.42
CA LEU A 154 -28.67 -10.87 -15.49
C LEU A 154 -29.75 -11.01 -14.41
N GLU A 155 -29.50 -10.52 -13.20
CA GLU A 155 -30.48 -10.50 -12.12
C GLU A 155 -31.67 -9.59 -12.46
N GLN A 156 -31.41 -8.40 -13.01
CA GLN A 156 -32.45 -7.50 -13.50
C GLN A 156 -33.31 -8.16 -14.57
N GLN A 157 -32.70 -8.80 -15.59
CA GLN A 157 -33.45 -9.53 -16.62
C GLN A 157 -34.29 -10.67 -16.05
N ARG A 158 -33.78 -11.39 -15.04
CA ARG A 158 -34.56 -12.44 -14.35
C ARG A 158 -35.76 -11.85 -13.63
N LEU A 159 -35.58 -10.72 -12.94
CA LEU A 159 -36.66 -10.04 -12.23
C LEU A 159 -37.71 -9.49 -13.21
N GLU A 160 -37.30 -8.91 -14.33
CA GLU A 160 -38.19 -8.46 -15.40
C GLU A 160 -39.02 -9.62 -15.97
N ARG A 161 -38.38 -10.75 -16.30
CA ARG A 161 -39.10 -11.95 -16.78
C ARG A 161 -40.08 -12.49 -15.75
N PHE A 162 -39.68 -12.51 -14.49
CA PHE A 162 -40.55 -12.95 -13.40
C PHE A 162 -41.75 -12.02 -13.24
N ASN A 163 -41.52 -10.71 -13.22
CA ASN A 163 -42.58 -9.71 -13.15
C ASN A 163 -43.52 -9.83 -14.34
N MET A 164 -42.98 -10.03 -15.54
CA MET A 164 -43.75 -10.23 -16.76
C MET A 164 -44.69 -11.44 -16.65
N MET A 165 -44.16 -12.59 -16.23
CA MET A 165 -44.95 -13.81 -16.03
C MET A 165 -46.07 -13.61 -15.00
N ILE A 166 -45.77 -12.93 -13.89
CA ILE A 166 -46.74 -12.67 -12.83
C ILE A 166 -47.84 -11.71 -13.32
N THR A 167 -47.47 -10.66 -14.04
CA THR A 167 -48.40 -9.70 -14.64
C THR A 167 -49.31 -10.37 -15.65
N GLU A 168 -48.75 -11.14 -16.59
CA GLU A 168 -49.51 -11.94 -17.56
C GLU A 168 -50.53 -12.84 -16.87
N ARG A 169 -50.11 -13.59 -15.84
CA ARG A 169 -51.02 -14.48 -15.10
C ARG A 169 -52.14 -13.71 -14.40
N ARG A 170 -51.87 -12.52 -13.85
CA ARG A 170 -52.90 -11.66 -13.25
C ARG A 170 -53.88 -11.15 -14.30
N VAL A 171 -53.37 -10.71 -15.45
CA VAL A 171 -54.20 -10.22 -16.57
C VAL A 171 -55.12 -11.31 -17.08
N ILE A 172 -54.59 -12.50 -17.37
CA ILE A 172 -55.38 -13.65 -17.82
C ILE A 172 -56.47 -13.97 -16.80
N LYS A 173 -56.13 -14.07 -15.51
CA LYS A 173 -57.13 -14.34 -14.46
C LYS A 173 -58.25 -13.29 -14.39
N LYS A 174 -57.92 -12.00 -14.56
CA LYS A 174 -58.92 -10.93 -14.59
C LYS A 174 -59.85 -11.11 -15.80
N LEU A 175 -59.29 -11.37 -16.98
CA LEU A 175 -60.06 -11.55 -18.22
C LEU A 175 -60.91 -12.82 -18.20
N GLU A 176 -60.39 -13.92 -17.67
CA GLU A 176 -61.15 -15.17 -17.46
C GLU A 176 -62.36 -14.95 -16.56
N LYS A 177 -62.18 -14.19 -15.48
CA LYS A 177 -63.26 -13.83 -14.57
C LYS A 177 -64.32 -12.95 -15.27
N GLU A 178 -63.88 -11.89 -15.95
CA GLU A 178 -64.78 -11.02 -16.73
C GLU A 178 -65.57 -11.82 -17.78
N ALA A 179 -64.92 -12.74 -18.49
CA ALA A 179 -65.57 -13.59 -19.48
C ALA A 179 -66.55 -14.58 -18.83
N PHE A 180 -66.20 -15.15 -17.68
CA PHE A 180 -67.09 -16.04 -16.95
C PHE A 180 -68.34 -15.31 -16.47
N ASP A 181 -68.19 -14.10 -15.93
CA ASP A 181 -69.30 -13.26 -15.49
C ASP A 181 -70.23 -12.93 -16.68
N LEU A 182 -69.66 -12.51 -17.82
CA LEU A 182 -70.41 -12.27 -19.06
C LEU A 182 -71.09 -13.53 -19.61
N TRP A 183 -70.46 -14.69 -19.46
CA TRP A 183 -71.10 -15.97 -19.83
C TRP A 183 -72.30 -16.26 -18.95
N CYS A 184 -72.23 -15.99 -17.64
CA CYS A 184 -73.34 -16.24 -16.72
C CYS A 184 -74.58 -15.37 -17.02
N GLU A 185 -74.37 -14.18 -17.60
CA GLU A 185 -75.43 -13.27 -18.03
C GLU A 185 -76.13 -13.71 -19.32
N LYS A 186 -75.58 -14.69 -20.06
CA LYS A 186 -76.20 -15.16 -21.31
C LYS A 186 -77.51 -15.92 -21.07
N PRO A 187 -78.47 -15.85 -22.01
CA PRO A 187 -79.71 -16.61 -21.96
C PRO A 187 -79.47 -18.11 -21.76
N LEU A 188 -80.37 -18.79 -21.05
CA LEU A 188 -80.26 -20.22 -20.76
C LEU A 188 -80.19 -21.07 -22.03
N GLU A 189 -80.85 -20.64 -23.10
CA GLU A 189 -80.86 -21.30 -24.41
C GLU A 189 -79.46 -21.33 -25.04
N GLU A 190 -78.65 -20.29 -24.83
CA GLU A 190 -77.29 -20.24 -25.35
C GLU A 190 -76.30 -21.09 -24.53
N ARG A 191 -76.60 -21.28 -23.24
CA ARG A 191 -75.72 -21.93 -22.27
C ARG A 191 -76.01 -23.43 -22.10
N LEU A 192 -77.21 -23.91 -22.43
CA LEU A 192 -77.63 -25.27 -22.16
C LEU A 192 -77.59 -26.16 -23.41
N ILE A 193 -77.06 -27.38 -23.24
CA ILE A 193 -77.15 -28.47 -24.22
C ILE A 193 -78.08 -29.58 -23.74
N LYS A 194 -78.79 -30.21 -24.67
CA LYS A 194 -79.65 -31.36 -24.40
C LYS A 194 -78.79 -32.63 -24.34
N VAL A 195 -78.82 -33.31 -23.20
CA VAL A 195 -78.03 -34.54 -22.95
C VAL A 195 -78.91 -35.78 -22.72
N GLY A 196 -80.19 -35.71 -23.07
CA GLY A 196 -81.15 -36.79 -22.95
C GLY A 196 -82.56 -36.31 -23.26
N TRP A 197 -83.57 -37.18 -23.08
CA TRP A 197 -84.93 -36.87 -23.54
C TRP A 197 -85.56 -35.66 -22.83
N PHE A 198 -85.21 -35.42 -21.56
CA PHE A 198 -85.71 -34.31 -20.73
C PHE A 198 -84.64 -33.58 -19.92
N ARG A 199 -83.35 -33.88 -20.13
CA ARG A 199 -82.25 -33.30 -19.36
C ARG A 199 -81.46 -32.30 -20.20
N LYS A 200 -81.27 -31.10 -19.65
CA LYS A 200 -80.38 -30.06 -20.16
C LYS A 200 -79.31 -29.78 -19.12
N ILE A 201 -78.07 -29.63 -19.56
CA ILE A 201 -76.94 -29.24 -18.71
C ILE A 201 -76.19 -28.09 -19.36
N GLU A 202 -75.36 -27.39 -18.60
CA GLU A 202 -74.49 -26.35 -19.15
C GLU A 202 -73.51 -26.94 -20.18
N ASP A 203 -73.37 -26.24 -21.30
CA ASP A 203 -72.36 -26.53 -22.31
C ASP A 203 -71.00 -26.00 -21.85
N VAL A 204 -70.29 -26.85 -21.11
CA VAL A 204 -68.96 -26.54 -20.57
C VAL A 204 -67.95 -26.25 -21.70
N ASN A 205 -68.06 -26.94 -22.85
CA ASN A 205 -67.16 -26.73 -23.97
C ASN A 205 -67.38 -25.35 -24.58
N LYS A 206 -68.63 -24.97 -24.82
CA LYS A 206 -68.97 -23.64 -25.36
C LYS A 206 -68.63 -22.51 -24.40
N ARG A 207 -68.82 -22.71 -23.08
CA ARG A 207 -68.34 -21.77 -22.06
C ARG A 207 -66.83 -21.58 -22.14
N ASN A 208 -66.06 -22.67 -22.15
CA ASN A 208 -64.61 -22.60 -22.17
C ASN A 208 -64.09 -21.96 -23.48
N SER A 209 -64.72 -22.26 -24.62
CA SER A 209 -64.42 -21.59 -25.89
C SER A 209 -64.72 -20.10 -25.85
N PHE A 210 -65.88 -19.70 -25.30
CA PHE A 210 -66.24 -18.29 -25.12
C PHE A 210 -65.22 -17.55 -24.24
N ILE A 211 -64.84 -18.13 -23.11
CA ILE A 211 -63.84 -17.56 -22.20
C ILE A 211 -62.51 -17.39 -22.91
N LYS A 212 -62.05 -18.42 -23.63
CA LYS A 212 -60.79 -18.38 -24.37
C LYS A 212 -60.81 -17.28 -25.44
N GLU A 213 -61.84 -17.21 -26.26
CA GLU A 213 -61.97 -16.18 -27.31
C GLU A 213 -62.02 -14.77 -26.74
N TYR A 214 -62.69 -14.60 -25.58
CA TYR A 214 -62.72 -13.32 -24.88
C TYR A 214 -61.32 -12.92 -24.40
N VAL A 215 -60.61 -13.83 -23.72
CA VAL A 215 -59.23 -13.58 -23.26
C VAL A 215 -58.36 -13.22 -24.45
N ASP A 216 -58.34 -14.02 -25.51
CA ASP A 216 -57.50 -13.79 -26.70
C ASP A 216 -57.76 -12.42 -27.34
N ARG A 217 -59.03 -12.01 -27.45
CA ARG A 217 -59.42 -10.72 -28.04
C ARG A 217 -59.02 -9.52 -27.18
N HIS A 218 -59.03 -9.66 -25.87
CA HIS A 218 -58.81 -8.56 -24.93
C HIS A 218 -57.40 -8.53 -24.31
N TYR A 219 -56.62 -9.62 -24.49
CA TYR A 219 -55.31 -9.82 -23.88
C TYR A 219 -54.32 -8.70 -24.23
N GLU A 220 -54.07 -8.47 -25.52
CA GLU A 220 -53.08 -7.47 -25.97
C GLU A 220 -53.41 -6.08 -25.43
N LYS A 221 -54.67 -5.64 -25.54
CA LYS A 221 -55.11 -4.34 -25.05
C LYS A 221 -54.95 -4.22 -23.53
N ARG A 222 -55.24 -5.28 -22.77
CA ARG A 222 -55.10 -5.28 -21.31
C ARG A 222 -53.63 -5.29 -20.89
N MET A 223 -52.77 -6.01 -21.61
CA MET A 223 -51.33 -6.03 -21.38
C MET A 223 -50.69 -4.68 -21.67
N LYS A 224 -51.00 -4.06 -22.81
CA LYS A 224 -50.55 -2.69 -23.16
C LYS A 224 -50.86 -1.69 -22.04
N LYS A 225 -52.08 -1.75 -21.50
CA LYS A 225 -52.52 -0.92 -20.38
C LYS A 225 -51.72 -1.16 -19.08
N GLU A 226 -51.38 -2.40 -18.74
CA GLU A 226 -50.60 -2.71 -17.53
C GLU A 226 -49.13 -2.26 -17.64
N TYR A 227 -48.61 -2.04 -18.85
CA TYR A 227 -47.27 -1.51 -19.10
C TYR A 227 -47.23 -0.03 -19.50
N GLU A 228 -48.37 0.67 -19.47
CA GLU A 228 -48.47 2.08 -19.89
C GLU A 228 -47.97 2.31 -21.33
N LEU A 229 -48.10 1.29 -22.18
CA LEU A 229 -47.77 1.34 -23.60
C LEU A 229 -49.06 1.62 -24.36
N ASP A 230 -49.40 2.90 -24.57
CA ASP A 230 -50.56 3.29 -25.37
C ASP A 230 -50.40 2.94 -26.87
#